data_AF-H9BJS5-F1
#
_entry.id   AF-H9BJS5-F1
#
_cell.length_a   1.000
_cell.length_b   1.000
_cell.length_c   1.000
_cell.angle_alpha   90.00
_cell.angle_beta   90.00
_cell.angle_gamma   90.00
#
_symmetry.space_group_name_H-M   'P 1'
#
loop_
_entity.id
_entity.type
_entity.pdbx_description
1 polymer ?
#
loop_
_entity_poly.entity_id
_entity_poly.type
_entity_poly.pdbx_seq_one_letter_code
_entity_poly.pdbx_strand_id
1 'polypeptide(L)'
;YKYPGWYDKYGAWWENYSRLATPNGHHPIVAENVDYVYPHRCWVCMVPCLVREDMAMDKVDGQWRTYCHEACAWTDKEAFRPTFQGRET
;
A
#
# COMPACT_ATOMS: atom_id res chain seq x y z
N TYR A 1 -15.79 15.31 13.48
CA TYR A 1 -14.35 15.63 13.51
C TYR A 1 -13.59 14.56 14.28
N LYS A 2 -13.30 13.41 13.67
CA LYS A 2 -12.60 12.28 14.33
C LYS A 2 -11.11 12.22 14.01
N TYR A 3 -10.72 12.84 12.90
CA TYR A 3 -9.35 12.85 12.39
C TYR A 3 -8.98 14.30 12.03
N PRO A 4 -8.45 15.08 12.97
CA PRO A 4 -7.92 16.42 12.70
C PRO A 4 -6.91 16.38 11.55
N GLY A 5 -7.03 17.29 10.56
CA GLY A 5 -6.15 17.34 9.39
C GLY A 5 -6.43 16.33 8.27
N TRP A 6 -7.44 15.44 8.43
CA TRP A 6 -7.77 14.46 7.39
C TRP A 6 -8.17 15.10 6.07
N TYR A 7 -9.01 16.13 6.12
CA TYR A 7 -9.46 16.80 4.90
C TYR A 7 -8.31 17.56 4.23
N ASP A 8 -7.43 18.18 5.00
CA ASP A 8 -6.26 18.88 4.45
C ASP A 8 -5.33 17.92 3.72
N LYS A 9 -5.17 16.68 4.21
CA LYS A 9 -4.31 15.65 3.61
C LYS A 9 -4.98 14.88 2.47
N TYR A 10 -6.26 14.53 2.59
CA TYR A 10 -6.95 13.57 1.71
C TYR A 10 -8.16 14.15 0.96
N GLY A 11 -8.63 15.35 1.30
CA GLY A 11 -9.87 15.94 0.79
C GLY A 11 -9.86 16.10 -0.73
N ALA A 12 -8.79 16.68 -1.29
CA ALA A 12 -8.65 16.87 -2.73
C ALA A 12 -8.71 15.56 -3.52
N TRP A 13 -8.16 14.47 -2.97
CA TRP A 13 -8.25 13.15 -3.62
C TRP A 13 -9.71 12.67 -3.69
N TRP A 14 -10.45 12.77 -2.59
CA TRP A 14 -11.86 12.35 -2.53
C TRP A 14 -12.79 13.22 -3.36
N GLU A 15 -12.54 14.53 -3.43
CA GLU A 15 -13.31 15.42 -4.30
C GLU A 15 -13.11 15.10 -5.79
N ASN A 16 -11.87 14.81 -6.19
CA ASN A 16 -11.59 14.38 -7.56
C ASN A 16 -12.20 13.00 -7.85
N TYR A 17 -12.09 12.05 -6.92
CA TYR A 17 -12.74 10.75 -7.04
C TYR A 17 -14.26 10.88 -7.19
N SER A 18 -14.90 11.78 -6.43
CA SER A 18 -16.34 12.04 -6.54
C SER A 18 -16.78 12.58 -7.90
N ARG A 19 -15.90 13.29 -8.63
CA ARG A 19 -16.20 13.75 -10.01
C ARG A 19 -16.30 12.59 -10.99
N LEU A 20 -15.60 11.48 -10.71
CA LEU A 20 -15.64 10.24 -11.51
C LEU A 20 -16.83 9.33 -11.16
N ALA A 21 -17.67 9.70 -10.19
CA ALA A 21 -18.74 8.83 -9.68
C ALA A 21 -20.00 8.79 -10.57
N THR A 22 -20.01 9.48 -11.72
CA THR A 22 -21.19 9.55 -12.60
C THR A 22 -21.44 8.20 -13.28
N PRO A 23 -22.58 7.52 -12.99
CA PRO A 23 -22.92 6.25 -13.63
C PRO A 23 -23.01 6.42 -15.15
N ASN A 24 -22.39 5.51 -15.92
CA ASN A 24 -22.32 5.52 -17.38
C ASN A 24 -21.57 6.71 -18.02
N GLY A 25 -20.95 7.60 -17.25
CA GLY A 25 -20.15 8.72 -17.75
C GLY A 25 -18.64 8.51 -17.64
N HIS A 26 -18.20 7.60 -16.76
CA HIS A 26 -16.79 7.36 -16.44
C HIS A 26 -16.50 5.86 -16.32
N HIS A 27 -15.27 5.47 -16.62
CA HIS A 27 -14.72 4.14 -16.38
C HIS A 27 -14.38 3.95 -14.89
N PRO A 28 -14.16 2.71 -14.42
CA PRO A 28 -13.50 2.48 -13.13
C PRO A 28 -12.18 3.27 -13.06
N ILE A 29 -11.81 3.80 -11.88
CA ILE A 29 -10.61 4.65 -11.71
C ILE A 29 -9.33 4.05 -12.31
N VAL A 30 -9.21 2.72 -12.32
CA VAL A 30 -8.07 1.99 -12.89
C VAL A 30 -7.95 2.09 -14.41
N ALA A 31 -9.02 2.53 -15.08
CA ALA A 31 -9.14 2.66 -16.53
C ALA A 31 -9.40 4.12 -16.97
N GLU A 32 -9.39 5.06 -16.02
CA GLU A 32 -9.48 6.48 -16.30
C GLU A 32 -8.12 7.09 -16.62
N ASN A 33 -8.09 8.07 -17.53
CA ASN A 33 -6.87 8.80 -17.88
C ASN A 33 -6.60 9.93 -16.87
N VAL A 34 -6.35 9.56 -15.62
CA VAL A 34 -6.20 10.47 -14.47
C VAL A 34 -4.91 10.21 -13.69
N ASP A 35 -3.87 9.75 -14.37
CA ASP A 35 -2.57 9.40 -13.80
C ASP A 35 -2.65 8.37 -12.65
N TYR A 36 -3.69 7.54 -12.66
CA TYR A 36 -3.81 6.45 -11.69
C TYR A 36 -2.71 5.42 -11.97
N VAL A 37 -1.86 5.19 -10.97
CA VAL A 37 -0.85 4.13 -11.00
C VAL A 37 -1.27 3.05 -10.02
N TYR A 38 -1.37 1.81 -10.51
CA TYR A 38 -1.68 0.69 -9.64
C TYR A 38 -0.58 0.54 -8.58
N PRO A 39 -0.92 0.57 -7.28
CA PRO A 39 0.07 0.51 -6.22
C PRO A 39 0.79 -0.84 -6.21
N HIS A 40 2.03 -0.85 -5.74
CA HIS A 40 2.70 -2.09 -5.41
C HIS A 40 1.89 -2.87 -4.36
N ARG A 41 1.96 -4.20 -4.41
CA ARG A 41 1.31 -5.07 -3.42
C ARG A 41 2.31 -5.46 -2.36
N CYS A 42 1.92 -5.37 -1.10
CA CYS A 42 2.73 -5.85 0.01
C CYS A 42 2.91 -7.37 -0.07
N TRP A 43 4.15 -7.84 0.05
CA TRP A 43 4.50 -9.26 0.02
C TRP A 43 3.88 -10.06 1.17
N VAL A 44 3.74 -9.44 2.35
CA VAL A 44 3.28 -10.13 3.57
C VAL A 44 1.78 -10.12 3.72
N CYS A 45 1.15 -8.94 3.72
CA CYS A 45 -0.28 -8.82 4.01
C CYS A 45 -1.17 -8.84 2.75
N MET A 46 -0.58 -8.82 1.55
CA MET A 46 -1.29 -8.77 0.26
C MET A 46 -2.14 -7.51 0.02
N VAL A 47 -2.09 -6.54 0.93
CA VAL A 47 -2.76 -5.24 0.79
C VAL A 47 -1.92 -4.30 -0.11
N PRO A 48 -2.55 -3.42 -0.90
CA PRO A 48 -1.86 -2.35 -1.61
C PRO A 48 -1.02 -1.43 -0.71
N CYS A 49 0.20 -1.10 -1.15
CA CYS A 49 1.06 -0.11 -0.51
C CYS A 49 0.60 1.32 -0.88
N LEU A 50 -0.47 1.79 -0.25
CA LEU A 50 -1.11 3.08 -0.58
C LEU A 50 -0.38 4.31 0.00
N VAL A 51 0.25 4.16 1.16
CA VAL A 51 1.02 5.22 1.82
C VAL A 51 2.47 5.09 1.35
N ARG A 52 2.90 5.99 0.46
CA ARG A 52 4.23 5.90 -0.17
C ARG A 52 5.35 6.12 0.82
N GLU A 53 5.09 6.94 1.84
CA GLU A 53 6.03 7.27 2.91
C GLU A 53 6.38 6.05 3.78
N ASP A 54 5.45 5.10 3.90
CA ASP A 54 5.62 3.87 4.70
C ASP A 54 6.14 2.70 3.85
N MET A 55 6.20 2.86 2.53
CA MET A 55 6.58 1.80 1.61
C MET A 55 8.06 1.46 1.75
N ALA A 56 8.35 0.18 1.98
CA ALA A 56 9.71 -0.36 1.98
C ALA A 56 9.90 -1.35 0.81
N MET A 57 11.13 -1.46 0.32
CA MET A 57 11.52 -2.43 -0.69
C MET A 57 12.84 -3.08 -0.30
N ASP A 58 12.94 -4.39 -0.48
CA ASP A 58 14.16 -5.12 -0.17
C ASP A 58 14.30 -6.35 -1.08
N LYS A 59 15.51 -6.89 -1.19
CA LYS A 59 15.79 -8.12 -1.94
C LYS A 59 15.96 -9.27 -0.96
N VAL A 60 15.00 -10.17 -0.95
CA VAL A 60 14.93 -11.28 0.01
C VAL A 60 14.88 -12.60 -0.75
N ASP A 61 15.77 -13.52 -0.40
CA ASP A 61 15.93 -14.82 -1.06
C ASP A 61 16.10 -14.69 -2.59
N GLY A 62 16.82 -13.63 -3.02
CA GLY A 62 17.06 -13.33 -4.43
C GLY A 62 15.91 -12.61 -5.14
N GLN A 63 14.74 -12.43 -4.52
CA GLN A 63 13.56 -11.78 -5.09
C GLN A 63 13.38 -10.37 -4.55
N TRP A 64 13.12 -9.40 -5.44
CA TRP A 64 12.67 -8.07 -5.01
C TRP A 64 11.25 -8.15 -4.45
N ARG A 65 11.06 -7.63 -3.24
CA ARG A 65 9.79 -7.62 -2.53
C ARG A 65 9.46 -6.19 -2.10
N THR A 66 8.17 -5.88 -2.05
CA THR A 66 7.65 -4.59 -1.59
C THR A 66 6.79 -4.80 -0.36
N TYR A 67 6.85 -3.88 0.59
CA TYR A 67 6.14 -3.94 1.86
C TYR A 67 5.41 -2.62 2.09
N CYS A 68 4.21 -2.70 2.66
CA CYS A 68 3.41 -1.51 2.97
C CYS A 68 3.86 -0.78 4.26
N HIS A 69 4.71 -1.43 5.06
CA HIS A 69 5.22 -0.89 6.32
C HIS A 69 6.49 -1.67 6.72
N GLU A 70 7.37 -1.05 7.53
CA GLU A 70 8.58 -1.69 8.06
C GLU A 70 8.30 -2.97 8.84
N ALA A 71 7.17 -3.02 9.56
CA ALA A 71 6.73 -4.20 10.30
C ALA A 71 6.48 -5.39 9.36
N CYS A 72 5.89 -5.16 8.18
CA CYS A 72 5.75 -6.21 7.18
C CYS A 72 7.11 -6.66 6.64
N ALA A 73 8.05 -5.73 6.42
CA ALA A 73 9.41 -6.10 6.01
C ALA A 73 10.11 -6.95 7.08
N TRP A 74 10.01 -6.56 8.36
CA TRP A 74 10.57 -7.32 9.48
C TRP A 74 9.95 -8.71 9.61
N THR A 75 8.63 -8.83 9.46
CA THR A 75 7.93 -10.12 9.51
C THR A 75 8.48 -11.11 8.49
N ASP A 76 8.70 -10.65 7.25
CA ASP A 76 9.25 -11.47 6.17
C ASP A 76 10.73 -11.79 6.36
N LYS A 77 11.52 -10.81 6.83
CA LYS A 77 12.98 -10.91 6.88
C LYS A 77 13.51 -11.60 8.12
N GLU A 78 12.80 -11.49 9.25
CA GLU A 78 13.30 -11.90 10.56
C GLU A 78 12.33 -12.84 11.28
N ALA A 79 11.05 -12.44 11.43
CA ALA A 79 10.15 -13.07 12.39
C ALA A 79 9.79 -14.53 12.05
N PHE A 80 9.64 -14.86 10.77
CA PHE A 80 9.28 -16.19 10.28
C PHE A 80 10.41 -16.86 9.50
N ARG A 81 11.66 -16.58 9.87
CA ARG A 81 12.81 -17.35 9.40
C ARG A 81 12.91 -18.65 10.19
N PRO A 82 13.48 -19.73 9.61
CA PRO A 82 13.53 -21.05 10.26
C PRO A 82 14.04 -21.04 11.70
N THR A 83 14.85 -20.06 12.06
CA THR A 83 15.23 -19.76 13.43
C THR A 83 14.98 -18.29 13.76
N PHE A 84 14.30 -18.03 14.86
CA PHE A 84 14.10 -16.69 15.43
C PHE A 84 14.57 -16.67 16.88
N GLN A 85 15.52 -15.77 17.20
CA GLN A 85 16.09 -15.63 18.54
C GLN A 85 16.57 -16.95 19.18
N GLY A 86 17.14 -17.85 18.35
CA GLY A 86 17.64 -19.15 18.79
C GLY A 86 16.57 -20.22 19.01
N ARG A 87 15.33 -19.98 18.59
CA ARG A 87 14.23 -20.96 18.60
C ARG A 87 13.75 -21.24 17.18
N GLU A 88 13.31 -22.47 16.92
CA GLU A 88 12.60 -22.79 15.69
C GLU A 88 11.25 -22.07 15.65
N THR A 89 10.87 -21.60 14.47
CA THR A 89 9.62 -20.88 14.20
C THR A 89 8.58 -21.74 13.52
#